data_AF-A0A3P5XEP6-F1
#
_entry.id   AF-A0A3P5XEP6-F1
#
_cell.length_a   1.000
_cell.length_b   1.000
_cell.length_c   1.000
_cell.angle_alpha   90.00
_cell.angle_beta   90.00
_cell.angle_gamma   90.00
#
_symmetry.space_group_name_H-M   'P 1'
#
loop_
_entity.id
_entity.type
_entity.pdbx_description
1 polymer ?
#
loop_
_entity_poly.entity_id
_entity_poly.type
_entity_poly.pdbx_seq_one_letter_code
_entity_poly.pdbx_strand_id
1 'polypeptide(L)'
;MTRSIAVQVAQRIRRVLDTRGLTVEWLADATGIKPRTLARRLHLRRPAGLTVDELNAIAGALDVAPGVLLHDDRDGASAGPG
;
A
#
# COMPACT_ATOMS: atom_id res chain seq x y z
N MET A 1 7.36 4.80 -19.06
CA MET A 1 8.09 5.13 -17.81
C MET A 1 7.65 4.16 -16.72
N THR A 2 8.56 3.37 -16.17
CA THR A 2 8.26 2.42 -15.09
C THR A 2 7.91 3.18 -13.82
N ARG A 3 6.70 2.97 -13.27
CA ARG A 3 6.28 3.61 -12.02
C ARG A 3 6.95 2.88 -10.86
N SER A 4 7.71 3.59 -10.02
CA SER A 4 8.39 2.98 -8.87
C SER A 4 7.43 2.15 -8.01
N ILE A 5 7.83 0.94 -7.63
CA ILE A 5 7.02 -0.01 -6.85
C ILE A 5 6.51 0.64 -5.56
N ALA A 6 7.35 1.44 -4.89
CA ALA A 6 6.97 2.22 -3.71
C ALA A 6 5.73 3.13 -3.93
N VAL A 7 5.59 3.70 -5.13
CA VAL A 7 4.43 4.53 -5.51
C VAL A 7 3.19 3.69 -5.72
N GLN A 8 3.33 2.49 -6.29
CA GLN A 8 2.22 1.58 -6.51
C GLN A 8 1.67 1.04 -5.19
N VAL A 9 2.55 0.54 -4.32
CA VAL A 9 2.24 0.05 -2.96
C VAL A 9 1.56 1.14 -2.13
N ALA A 10 2.14 2.35 -2.08
CA ALA A 10 1.56 3.47 -1.33
C ALA A 10 0.16 3.85 -1.81
N GLN A 11 -0.08 3.83 -3.14
CA GLN A 11 -1.40 4.11 -3.70
C GLN A 11 -2.40 2.97 -3.43
N ARG A 12 -1.96 1.71 -3.45
CA ARG A 12 -2.83 0.55 -3.19
C ARG A 12 -3.26 0.52 -1.71
N ILE A 13 -2.32 0.75 -0.78
CA ILE A 13 -2.62 0.97 0.65
C ILE A 13 -3.63 2.11 0.82
N ARG A 14 -3.40 3.26 0.17
CA ARG A 14 -4.31 4.41 0.29
C ARG A 14 -5.71 4.11 -0.28
N ARG A 15 -5.83 3.38 -1.39
CA ARG A 15 -7.12 2.94 -1.95
C ARG A 15 -7.86 2.02 -0.98
N VAL A 16 -7.18 1.06 -0.34
CA VAL A 16 -7.81 0.14 0.63
C VAL A 16 -8.32 0.92 1.85
N LEU A 17 -7.55 1.87 2.37
CA LEU A 17 -7.99 2.77 3.44
C LEU A 17 -9.25 3.55 3.05
N ASP A 18 -9.20 4.22 1.90
CA ASP A 18 -10.30 5.04 1.35
C ASP A 18 -11.59 4.24 1.14
N THR A 19 -11.47 3.06 0.52
CA THR A 19 -12.58 2.13 0.26
C THR A 19 -13.26 1.63 1.55
N ARG A 20 -12.50 1.57 2.65
CA ARG A 20 -12.99 1.11 3.97
C ARG A 20 -13.30 2.25 4.95
N GLY A 21 -13.17 3.52 4.53
CA GLY A 21 -13.34 4.68 5.41
C GLY A 21 -12.30 4.81 6.54
N LEU A 22 -11.13 4.18 6.40
CA LEU A 22 -10.09 4.11 7.42
C LEU A 22 -9.10 5.27 7.31
N THR A 23 -8.63 5.78 8.44
CA THR A 23 -7.66 6.88 8.50
C THR A 23 -6.22 6.37 8.57
N VAL A 24 -5.25 7.25 8.29
CA VAL A 24 -3.81 6.95 8.50
C VAL A 24 -3.49 6.85 10.00
N GLU A 25 -4.26 7.51 10.85
CA GLU A 25 -4.11 7.41 12.32
C GLU A 25 -4.58 6.04 12.83
N TRP A 26 -5.71 5.54 12.31
CA TRP A 26 -6.13 4.16 12.57
C TRP A 26 -5.07 3.15 12.12
N LEU A 27 -4.48 3.33 10.93
CA LEU A 27 -3.41 2.46 10.47
C LEU A 27 -2.14 2.58 11.34
N ALA A 28 -1.84 3.76 11.89
CA ALA A 28 -0.71 3.96 12.80
C ALA A 28 -0.90 3.20 14.11
N ASP A 29 -2.11 3.23 14.66
CA ASP A 29 -2.51 2.50 15.86
C ASP A 29 -2.45 0.98 15.62
N ALA A 30 -3.13 0.49 14.58
CA ALA A 30 -3.22 -0.93 14.25
C ALA A 30 -1.88 -1.59 13.85
N THR A 31 -0.88 -0.81 13.41
CA THR A 31 0.45 -1.32 13.04
C THR A 31 1.56 -0.98 14.03
N GLY A 32 1.30 -0.11 15.02
CA GLY A 32 2.33 0.51 15.86
C GLY A 32 3.28 1.46 15.11
N ILE A 33 3.13 1.66 13.80
CA ILE A 33 4.00 2.53 12.99
C ILE A 33 3.60 3.99 13.22
N LYS A 34 4.52 4.81 13.73
CA LYS A 34 4.28 6.23 14.03
C LYS A 34 3.60 6.97 12.85
N PRO A 35 2.55 7.81 13.07
CA PRO A 35 1.83 8.49 11.99
C PRO A 35 2.74 9.30 11.06
N ARG A 36 3.78 9.94 11.60
CA ARG A 36 4.77 10.71 10.83
C ARG A 36 5.61 9.82 9.89
N THR A 37 5.86 8.57 10.26
CA THR A 37 6.50 7.57 9.39
C THR A 37 5.54 7.19 8.28
N LEU A 38 4.30 6.77 8.60
CA LEU A 38 3.29 6.42 7.60
C LEU A 38 3.02 7.56 6.61
N ALA A 39 2.90 8.81 7.06
CA ALA A 39 2.74 9.97 6.19
C ALA A 39 3.90 10.16 5.18
N ARG A 40 5.13 9.77 5.55
CA ARG A 40 6.30 9.80 4.66
C ARG A 40 6.37 8.56 3.75
N ARG A 41 5.97 7.38 4.25
CA ARG A 41 5.87 6.13 3.48
C ARG A 41 4.78 6.21 2.40
N LEU A 42 3.62 6.78 2.74
CA LEU A 42 2.43 6.88 1.88
C LEU A 42 2.31 8.23 1.14
N HIS A 43 3.43 8.96 1.01
CA HIS A 43 3.42 10.32 0.48
C HIS A 43 3.08 10.39 -1.03
N LEU A 44 2.01 11.09 -1.38
CA LEU A 44 1.38 11.11 -2.72
C LEU A 44 2.33 11.35 -3.92
N ARG A 45 3.38 12.17 -3.73
CA ARG A 45 4.33 12.53 -4.82
C ARG A 45 5.69 11.84 -4.74
N ARG A 46 6.11 11.39 -3.56
CA ARG A 46 7.45 10.86 -3.26
C ARG A 46 7.42 9.96 -2.02
N PRO A 47 6.85 8.75 -2.11
CA PRO A 47 6.87 7.79 -1.02
C PRO A 47 8.29 7.26 -0.80
N ALA A 48 8.65 6.99 0.45
CA ALA A 48 9.95 6.45 0.84
C ALA A 48 9.83 4.98 1.30
N GLY A 49 10.72 4.07 0.87
CA GLY A 49 10.64 2.65 1.24
C GLY A 49 9.44 1.93 0.60
N LEU A 50 8.69 1.08 1.28
CA LEU A 50 8.72 0.68 2.70
C LEU A 50 9.86 -0.33 3.00
N THR A 51 9.94 -0.86 4.23
CA THR A 51 10.58 -2.16 4.49
C THR A 51 9.58 -3.31 4.29
N VAL A 52 10.07 -4.55 4.16
CA VAL A 52 9.20 -5.74 4.10
C VAL A 52 8.41 -5.93 5.39
N ASP A 53 9.00 -5.56 6.54
CA ASP A 53 8.38 -5.65 7.85
C ASP A 53 7.21 -4.66 8.01
N GLU A 54 7.43 -3.38 7.65
CA GLU A 54 6.38 -2.37 7.59
C GLU A 54 5.26 -2.77 6.61
N LEU A 55 5.60 -3.38 5.47
CA LEU A 55 4.63 -3.87 4.49
C LEU A 55 3.78 -5.01 5.07
N ASN A 56 4.39 -5.99 5.74
CA ASN A 56 3.69 -7.12 6.36
C ASN A 56 2.77 -6.66 7.49
N ALA A 57 3.23 -5.72 8.33
CA ALA A 57 2.41 -5.12 9.39
C ALA A 57 1.18 -4.40 8.83
N ILE A 58 1.36 -3.58 7.78
CA ILE A 58 0.25 -2.88 7.10
C ILE A 58 -0.68 -3.87 6.40
N ALA A 59 -0.15 -4.91 5.76
CA ALA A 59 -0.93 -5.95 5.09
C ALA A 59 -1.81 -6.71 6.10
N GLY A 60 -1.24 -7.12 7.24
CA GLY A 60 -1.96 -7.77 8.33
C GLY A 60 -3.02 -6.87 8.96
N ALA A 61 -2.69 -5.62 9.27
CA ALA A 61 -3.68 -4.65 9.80
C ALA A 61 -4.84 -4.40 8.80
N LEU A 62 -4.55 -4.42 7.50
CA LEU A 62 -5.57 -4.30 6.45
C LEU A 62 -6.25 -5.63 6.08
N ASP A 63 -5.96 -6.74 6.75
CA ASP A 63 -6.47 -8.08 6.40
C ASP A 63 -6.37 -8.37 4.89
N VAL A 64 -5.16 -8.17 4.34
CA VAL A 64 -4.83 -8.49 2.94
C VAL A 64 -3.47 -9.19 2.88
N ALA A 65 -3.29 -10.07 1.90
CA ALA A 65 -1.96 -10.65 1.64
C ALA A 65 -0.99 -9.56 1.12
N PRO A 66 0.27 -9.51 1.57
CA PRO A 66 1.25 -8.51 1.12
C PRO A 66 1.50 -8.56 -0.40
N GLY A 67 1.35 -9.74 -1.02
CA GLY A 67 1.39 -9.89 -2.48
C GLY A 67 0.33 -9.06 -3.22
N VAL A 68 -0.86 -8.87 -2.64
CA VAL A 68 -1.94 -8.05 -3.22
C VAL A 68 -1.58 -6.55 -3.21
N LEU A 69 -0.73 -6.11 -2.29
CA LEU A 69 -0.21 -4.74 -2.26
C LEU A 69 0.94 -4.52 -3.26
N LEU A 70 1.68 -5.59 -3.60
CA LEU A 70 2.83 -5.58 -4.50
C LEU A 70 2.47 -5.77 -5.98
N HIS A 71 1.36 -6.45 -6.29
CA HIS A 71 0.97 -6.77 -7.65
C HIS A 71 0.43 -5.53 -8.40
N ASP A 72 0.97 -5.27 -9.60
CA ASP A 72 0.42 -4.27 -10.52
C ASP A 72 -0.82 -4.89 -11.19
N ASP A 73 -1.90 -4.12 -11.31
CA ASP A 73 -3.15 -4.61 -11.92
C ASP A 73 -3.01 -4.89 -13.43
N ARG A 74 -1.87 -4.49 -14.01
CA ARG A 74 -1.55 -4.66 -15.43
C ARG A 74 -1.33 -6.11 -15.85
N ASP A 75 -0.97 -7.01 -14.94
CA ASP A 75 -0.94 -8.45 -15.22
C ASP A 75 -2.35 -9.03 -15.46
N GLY A 76 -3.41 -8.33 -15.04
CA GLY A 76 -4.80 -8.66 -15.36
C GLY A 76 -5.24 -8.29 -16.78
N ALA A 77 -4.43 -7.54 -17.55
CA ALA A 77 -4.77 -7.05 -18.89
C ALA A 77 -4.30 -7.99 -20.03
N SER A 78 -3.93 -9.22 -19.72
CA SER A 78 -3.58 -10.27 -20.69
C SER A 78 -4.36 -11.58 -20.44
N ALA A 79 -5.69 -11.48 -20.35
CA ALA A 79 -6.61 -12.60 -20.19
C ALA A 79 -7.81 -12.54 -21.17
N GLY A 80 -7.51 -12.41 -22.47
CA GLY A 80 -8.37 -12.81 -23.60
C GLY A 80 -9.56 -11.91 -23.99
N PRO A 81 -10.30 -12.26 -25.07
CA PRO A 81 -10.07 -13.36 -26.03
C PRO A 81 -9.80 -12.87 -27.48
N GLY A 82 -9.29 -13.78 -28.32
CA GLY A 82 -9.06 -13.57 -29.76
C GLY A 82 -8.43 -14.80 -30.41
#